data_AF-A0A0S8EQ45-F1
#
_entry.id   AF-A0A0S8EQ45-F1
#
_cell.length_a   1.000
_cell.length_b   1.000
_cell.length_c   1.000
_cell.angle_alpha   90.00
_cell.angle_beta   90.00
_cell.angle_gamma   90.00
#
_symmetry.space_group_name_H-M   'P 1'
#
loop_
_entity.id
_entity.type
_entity.pdbx_description
1 polymer ?
#
loop_
_entity_poly.entity_id
_entity_poly.type
_entity_poly.pdbx_seq_one_letter_code
_entity_poly.pdbx_strand_id
1 'polypeptide(L)'
;MGRKPTADAEPSLRIAAVTDLKGYLEPCGCTSDPLGGIDRLAAQIKTLRHDDVPLILVLAGDAFFDAAPLEPTRVDQANRNAETLIRILNQLGVTAVLPDGRRHSCARA
;
A
#
# COMPACT_ATOMS: atom_id res chain seq x y z
N MET A 1 15.44 23.03 13.85
CA MET A 1 14.98 22.76 15.24
C MET A 1 13.73 21.90 15.16
N GLY A 2 13.85 20.58 15.35
CA GLY A 2 12.68 19.69 15.40
C GLY A 2 12.27 19.47 16.85
N ARG A 3 11.03 19.80 17.22
CA ARG A 3 10.47 19.48 18.53
C ARG A 3 10.35 17.96 18.63
N LYS A 4 11.12 17.34 19.52
CA LYS A 4 10.97 15.92 19.86
C LYS A 4 9.58 15.74 20.47
N PRO A 5 8.74 14.80 19.99
CA PRO A 5 7.48 14.49 20.65
C PRO A 5 7.78 14.06 22.08
N THR A 6 7.15 14.71 23.06
CA THR A 6 7.12 14.21 24.44
C THR A 6 6.32 12.91 24.43
N ALA A 7 6.94 11.83 24.92
CA ALA A 7 6.43 10.45 24.80
C ALA A 7 5.06 10.22 25.47
N ASP A 8 4.56 11.18 26.25
CA ASP A 8 3.40 11.03 27.11
C ASP A 8 2.10 11.64 26.55
N ALA A 9 2.14 12.29 25.38
CA ALA A 9 0.94 12.86 24.75
C ALA A 9 0.45 11.96 23.61
N GLU A 10 -0.79 11.46 23.73
CA GLU A 10 -1.43 10.75 22.61
C GLU A 10 -1.54 11.67 21.38
N PRO A 11 -1.23 11.16 20.17
CA PRO A 11 -1.33 11.95 18.96
C PRO A 11 -2.80 12.31 18.70
N SER A 12 -3.06 13.55 18.28
CA SER A 12 -4.40 13.96 17.84
C SER A 12 -4.73 13.55 16.41
N LEU A 13 -3.75 13.03 15.67
CA LEU A 13 -3.87 12.58 14.28
C LEU A 13 -2.74 11.60 13.94
N ARG A 14 -3.04 10.56 13.16
CA ARG A 14 -2.05 9.65 12.56
C ARG A 14 -2.10 9.75 11.05
N ILE A 15 -0.91 9.68 10.43
CA ILE A 15 -0.75 9.57 8.98
C ILE A 15 0.07 8.31 8.72
N ALA A 16 -0.53 7.33 8.04
CA ALA A 16 0.16 6.16 7.52
C ALA A 16 0.41 6.37 6.03
N ALA A 17 1.66 6.26 5.60
CA ALA A 17 2.04 6.31 4.20
C ALA A 17 2.50 4.93 3.74
N VAL A 18 1.91 4.45 2.66
CA VAL A 18 2.30 3.22 1.98
C VAL A 18 2.90 3.61 0.64
N THR A 19 4.11 3.13 0.36
CA THR A 19 4.83 3.46 -0.87
C THR A 19 5.16 2.21 -1.66
N ASP A 20 5.05 2.28 -2.98
CA ASP A 20 5.59 1.30 -3.93
C ASP A 20 5.18 -0.17 -3.65
N LEU A 21 3.86 -0.43 -3.56
CA LEU A 21 3.31 -1.79 -3.41
C LEU A 21 3.59 -2.70 -4.61
N LYS A 22 3.81 -2.13 -5.80
CA LYS A 22 4.19 -2.80 -7.05
C LYS A 22 3.30 -3.96 -7.47
N GLY A 23 2.03 -3.99 -7.01
CA GLY A 23 1.10 -5.08 -7.28
C GLY A 23 1.33 -6.35 -6.45
N TYR A 24 2.18 -6.31 -5.42
CA TYR A 24 2.41 -7.47 -4.54
C TYR A 24 1.24 -7.65 -3.57
N LEU A 25 0.64 -8.84 -3.62
CA LEU A 25 -0.37 -9.30 -2.66
C LEU A 25 0.26 -10.15 -1.57
N GLU A 26 1.10 -11.11 -1.96
CA GLU A 26 1.74 -12.06 -1.06
C GLU A 26 3.09 -11.52 -0.55
N PRO A 27 3.56 -12.02 0.61
CA PRO A 27 4.90 -11.70 1.08
C PRO A 27 5.97 -12.36 0.19
N CYS A 28 7.24 -12.06 0.46
CA CYS A 28 8.33 -12.72 -0.28
C CYS A 28 8.32 -14.24 -0.05
N GLY A 29 8.67 -15.03 -1.08
CA GLY A 29 8.68 -16.50 -1.04
C GLY A 29 9.74 -17.16 -0.13
N CYS A 30 10.37 -16.41 0.78
CA CYS A 30 11.28 -16.97 1.78
C CYS A 30 10.52 -17.84 2.79
N THR A 31 11.05 -19.03 3.10
CA THR A 31 10.33 -20.00 3.94
C THR A 31 10.45 -19.75 5.45
N SER A 32 11.52 -19.11 5.92
CA SER A 32 11.81 -18.96 7.34
C SER A 32 11.37 -17.62 7.95
N ASP A 33 11.21 -16.57 7.14
CA ASP A 33 10.73 -15.25 7.59
C ASP A 33 10.26 -14.40 6.38
N PRO A 34 9.05 -14.63 5.86
CA PRO A 34 8.55 -13.90 4.71
C PRO A 34 8.21 -12.45 5.12
N LEU A 35 8.83 -11.48 4.43
CA LEU A 35 8.61 -10.06 4.63
C LEU A 35 7.47 -9.54 3.76
N GLY A 36 6.74 -8.54 4.28
CA GLY A 36 5.67 -7.86 3.56
C GLY A 36 4.37 -8.64 3.48
N GLY A 37 3.62 -8.45 2.40
CA GLY A 37 2.27 -8.99 2.22
C GLY A 37 1.17 -7.98 2.57
N ILE A 38 0.10 -8.00 1.77
CA ILE A 38 -1.04 -7.08 1.94
C ILE A 38 -1.82 -7.35 3.22
N ASP A 39 -1.81 -8.60 3.69
CA ASP A 39 -2.37 -9.07 4.94
C ASP A 39 -1.67 -8.43 6.16
N ARG A 40 -0.34 -8.35 6.13
CA ARG A 40 0.44 -7.69 7.18
C ARG A 40 0.21 -6.20 7.21
N LEU A 41 0.15 -5.55 6.03
CA LEU A 41 -0.24 -4.14 5.95
C LEU A 41 -1.63 -3.92 6.55
N ALA A 42 -2.61 -4.76 6.17
CA ALA A 42 -3.97 -4.67 6.69
C ALA A 42 -4.02 -4.80 8.23
N ALA A 43 -3.25 -5.74 8.79
CA ALA A 43 -3.14 -5.91 10.24
C ALA A 43 -2.55 -4.67 10.92
N GLN A 44 -1.50 -4.05 10.35
CA GLN A 44 -0.92 -2.81 10.89
C GLN A 44 -1.91 -1.65 10.85
N ILE A 45 -2.64 -1.47 9.75
CA ILE A 45 -3.69 -0.44 9.65
C ILE A 45 -4.79 -0.69 10.68
N LYS A 46 -5.20 -1.94 10.90
CA LYS A 46 -6.18 -2.28 11.94
C LYS A 46 -5.68 -1.91 13.34
N THR A 47 -4.41 -2.18 13.66
CA THR A 47 -3.79 -1.76 14.93
C THR A 47 -3.77 -0.23 15.07
N LEU A 48 -3.45 0.50 14.00
CA LEU A 48 -3.44 1.97 14.04
C LEU A 48 -4.83 2.60 14.20
N ARG A 49 -5.90 1.85 13.86
CA ARG A 49 -7.31 2.24 14.02
C ARG A 49 -7.96 1.67 15.30
N HIS A 50 -7.17 1.13 16.25
CA HIS A 50 -7.75 0.47 17.44
C HIS A 50 -8.37 1.44 18.46
N ASP A 51 -8.10 2.74 18.34
CA ASP A 51 -8.59 3.81 19.22
C ASP A 51 -9.27 4.92 18.40
N ASP A 52 -9.74 5.98 19.07
CA ASP A 52 -10.48 7.09 18.46
C ASP A 52 -9.58 8.15 17.78
N VAL A 53 -8.26 7.94 17.72
CA VAL A 53 -7.38 8.90 17.04
C VAL A 53 -7.57 8.77 15.52
N PRO A 54 -7.91 9.87 14.80
CA PRO A 54 -8.10 9.82 13.36
C PRO A 54 -6.87 9.31 12.62
N LEU A 55 -7.07 8.42 11.63
CA LEU A 55 -6.03 7.90 10.75
C LEU A 55 -6.28 8.29 9.30
N ILE A 56 -5.32 9.00 8.71
CA ILE A 56 -5.22 9.23 7.27
C ILE A 56 -4.29 8.17 6.68
N LEU A 57 -4.79 7.38 5.73
CA LEU A 57 -3.98 6.41 4.99
C LEU A 57 -3.72 6.93 3.58
N VAL A 58 -2.45 7.19 3.26
CA VAL A 58 -2.05 7.66 1.92
C VAL A 58 -1.25 6.59 1.19
N LEU A 59 -1.49 6.48 -0.10
CA LEU A 59 -0.73 5.63 -1.02
C LEU A 59 0.09 6.53 -1.94
N ALA A 60 1.37 6.24 -2.13
CA ALA A 60 2.24 7.01 -3.01
C ALA A 60 3.14 6.11 -3.85
N GLY A 61 3.42 6.52 -5.08
CA GLY A 61 4.32 5.80 -5.98
C GLY A 61 3.65 4.61 -6.68
N ASP A 62 4.45 3.58 -6.96
CA ASP A 62 4.05 2.44 -7.79
C ASP A 62 3.14 1.48 -7.04
N ALA A 63 1.83 1.70 -7.08
CA ALA A 63 0.91 0.83 -6.35
C ALA A 63 0.68 -0.53 -7.00
N PHE A 64 0.57 -0.59 -8.34
CA PHE A 64 -0.10 -1.69 -9.03
C PHE A 64 0.80 -2.58 -9.88
N PHE A 65 1.95 -2.07 -10.32
CA PHE A 65 2.82 -2.77 -11.25
C PHE A 65 4.28 -2.62 -10.86
N ASP A 66 5.07 -3.66 -11.05
CA ASP A 66 6.50 -3.70 -10.72
C ASP A 66 7.41 -3.27 -11.88
N ALA A 67 6.87 -3.21 -13.10
CA ALA A 67 7.58 -2.81 -14.30
C ALA A 67 6.69 -2.06 -15.30
N ALA A 68 7.33 -1.25 -16.13
CA ALA A 68 6.72 -0.60 -17.29
C ALA A 68 7.76 -0.53 -18.43
N PRO A 69 7.56 -1.25 -19.56
CA PRO A 69 6.42 -2.10 -19.89
C PRO A 69 6.40 -3.44 -19.10
N LEU A 70 5.24 -4.09 -19.07
CA LEU A 70 5.10 -5.48 -18.61
C LEU A 70 5.30 -6.47 -19.76
N GLU A 71 5.86 -7.64 -19.46
CA GLU A 71 5.89 -8.75 -20.41
C GLU A 71 4.47 -9.20 -20.78
N PRO A 72 4.17 -9.50 -22.05
CA PRO A 72 2.80 -9.86 -22.48
C PRO A 72 2.20 -11.03 -21.69
N THR A 73 3.02 -12.02 -21.31
CA THR A 73 2.61 -13.20 -20.54
C THR A 73 2.23 -12.87 -19.09
N ARG A 74 2.63 -11.70 -18.57
CA ARG A 74 2.37 -11.26 -17.19
C ARG A 74 1.16 -10.34 -17.07
N VAL A 75 0.66 -9.78 -18.18
CA VAL A 75 -0.41 -8.76 -18.18
C VAL A 75 -1.67 -9.26 -17.47
N ASP A 76 -2.13 -10.47 -17.78
CA ASP A 76 -3.37 -11.02 -17.22
C ASP A 76 -3.30 -11.17 -15.69
N GLN A 77 -2.17 -11.69 -15.18
CA GLN A 77 -1.93 -11.82 -13.75
C GLN A 77 -1.76 -10.47 -13.06
N ALA A 78 -1.01 -9.55 -13.67
CA ALA A 78 -0.81 -8.20 -13.14
C ALA A 78 -2.13 -7.44 -13.01
N ASN A 79 -3.03 -7.55 -14.00
CA ASN A 79 -4.35 -6.94 -13.97
C ASN A 79 -5.22 -7.52 -12.84
N ARG A 80 -5.27 -8.85 -12.70
CA ARG A 80 -6.03 -9.51 -11.60
C ARG A 80 -5.49 -9.13 -10.22
N ASN A 81 -4.17 -9.00 -10.08
CA ASN A 81 -3.55 -8.56 -8.85
C ASN A 81 -3.91 -7.09 -8.55
N ALA A 82 -3.85 -6.20 -9.56
CA ALA A 82 -4.24 -4.81 -9.41
C ALA A 82 -5.71 -4.66 -9.01
N GLU A 83 -6.62 -5.41 -9.63
CA GLU A 83 -8.06 -5.42 -9.28
C GLU A 83 -8.29 -5.88 -7.84
N THR A 84 -7.62 -6.96 -7.44
CA THR A 84 -7.65 -7.45 -6.05
C THR A 84 -7.12 -6.39 -5.08
N LEU A 85 -6.00 -5.76 -5.43
CA LEU A 85 -5.37 -4.76 -4.58
C LEU A 85 -6.26 -3.53 -4.42
N ILE A 86 -6.92 -3.06 -5.49
CA ILE A 86 -7.90 -1.96 -5.43
C ILE A 86 -9.02 -2.29 -4.44
N ARG A 87 -9.57 -3.51 -4.49
CA ARG A 87 -10.64 -3.93 -3.56
C ARG A 87 -10.16 -3.91 -2.11
N ILE A 88 -8.94 -4.38 -1.85
CA ILE A 88 -8.36 -4.40 -0.50
C ILE A 88 -8.08 -2.96 -0.03
N LEU A 89 -7.45 -2.12 -0.85
CA LEU A 89 -7.14 -0.73 -0.51
C LEU A 89 -8.40 0.08 -0.21
N ASN A 90 -9.50 -0.18 -0.95
CA ASN A 90 -10.81 0.41 -0.65
C ASN A 90 -11.32 -0.03 0.73
N GLN A 91 -11.18 -1.31 1.10
CA GLN A 91 -11.56 -1.81 2.42
C GLN A 91 -10.69 -1.24 3.54
N LEU A 92 -9.40 -0.99 3.28
CA LEU A 92 -8.49 -0.36 4.25
C LEU A 92 -8.75 1.14 4.44
N GLY A 93 -9.57 1.75 3.56
CA GLY A 93 -9.94 3.16 3.64
C GLY A 93 -8.79 4.10 3.29
N VAL A 94 -8.07 3.82 2.19
CA VAL A 94 -7.10 4.76 1.61
C VAL A 94 -7.79 6.09 1.33
N THR A 95 -7.26 7.17 1.89
CA THR A 95 -7.83 8.52 1.82
C THR A 95 -7.36 9.29 0.59
N ALA A 96 -6.11 9.08 0.18
CA ALA A 96 -5.52 9.75 -0.98
C ALA A 96 -4.51 8.84 -1.67
N VAL A 97 -4.41 8.99 -2.99
CA VAL A 97 -3.44 8.29 -3.83
C VAL A 97 -2.62 9.33 -4.60
N LEU A 98 -1.30 9.24 -4.48
CA LEU A 98 -0.34 10.00 -5.27
C LEU A 98 0.23 9.05 -6.33
N PRO A 99 -0.29 9.07 -7.57
CA PRO A 99 0.25 8.24 -8.63
C PRO A 99 1.70 8.62 -8.90
N ASP A 100 2.50 7.64 -9.31
CA ASP A 100 3.84 7.92 -9.79
C ASP A 100 3.79 8.70 -11.13
N GLY A 101 4.93 9.26 -11.53
CA GLY A 101 5.01 10.00 -12.79
C GLY A 101 5.03 9.11 -14.04
N ARG A 102 5.00 7.78 -13.90
CA ARG A 102 5.12 6.88 -15.05
C ARG A 102 3.76 6.60 -15.64
N ARG A 103 3.66 6.77 -16.96
CA ARG A 103 2.45 6.38 -17.70
C ARG A 103 2.44 4.86 -17.82
N HIS A 104 1.74 4.17 -16.93
CA HIS A 104 1.45 2.75 -17.10
C HIS A 104 0.47 2.57 -18.27
N SER A 105 0.96 2.10 -19.42
CA SER A 105 0.15 1.92 -20.64
C SER A 105 -0.68 0.64 -20.65
N CYS A 106 -0.79 -0.09 -19.53
CA CYS A 106 -1.41 -1.41 -19.50
C CYS A 106 -2.95 -1.40 -19.57
N ALA A 107 -3.60 -0.24 -19.39
CA ALA A 107 -5.07 -0.11 -19.47
C ALA A 107 -5.63 -0.06 -20.91
N ARG A 108 -4.82 -0.36 -21.93
CA ARG A 108 -5.26 -0.49 -23.33
C ARG A 108 -4.65 -1.75 -23.94
N ALA A 109 -5.25 -2.90 -23.65
CA ALA A 109 -5.11 -4.12 -24.43
C ALA A 109 -6.50 -4.76 -24.54
#